data_AF-A0A972SA12-F1
#
_entry.id   AF-A0A972SA12-F1
#
_cell.length_a   1.000
_cell.length_b   1.000
_cell.length_c   1.000
_cell.angle_alpha   90.00
_cell.angle_beta   90.00
_cell.angle_gamma   90.00
#
_symmetry.space_group_name_H-M   'P 1'
#
loop_
_entity.id
_entity.type
_entity.pdbx_description
1 polymer ?
#
loop_
_entity_poly.entity_id
_entity_poly.type
_entity_poly.pdbx_seq_one_letter_code
_entity_poly.pdbx_strand_id
1 'polypeptide(L)'
;MGSISYYIDRLTAFFGKVAAILVVALTLLIVYDAGMRYLFHSGSVALQELEWHLYDMIFLLGLSYTLKHDKHVRVDIFYAK
;
A
#
# COMPACT_ATOMS: atom_id res chain seq x y z
N MET A 1 7.47 3.28 -29.21
CA MET A 1 6.82 2.50 -28.13
C MET A 1 5.52 1.94 -28.68
N GLY A 2 5.27 0.64 -28.55
CA GLY A 2 4.03 0.02 -29.04
C GLY A 2 2.80 0.57 -28.30
N SER A 3 1.65 0.65 -28.98
CA SER A 3 0.39 1.16 -28.41
C SER A 3 0.04 0.47 -27.08
N ILE A 4 0.28 -0.83 -26.98
CA ILE A 4 0.05 -1.65 -25.76
C ILE A 4 0.88 -1.17 -24.57
N SER A 5 2.17 -0.88 -24.78
CA SER A 5 3.07 -0.43 -23.72
C SER A 5 2.62 0.92 -23.13
N TYR A 6 2.11 1.82 -23.98
CA TYR A 6 1.56 3.10 -23.52
C TYR A 6 0.34 2.93 -22.59
N TYR A 7 -0.57 2.00 -22.92
CA TYR A 7 -1.74 1.72 -22.07
C TYR A 7 -1.34 1.10 -20.73
N ILE A 8 -0.41 0.15 -20.75
CA ILE A 8 0.12 -0.47 -19.52
C ILE A 8 0.76 0.60 -18.64
N ASP A 9 1.59 1.46 -19.21
CA ASP A 9 2.26 2.53 -18.49
C ASP A 9 1.28 3.48 -17.77
N ARG A 10 0.19 3.82 -18.45
CA ARG A 10 -0.85 4.68 -17.89
C ARG A 10 -1.63 3.99 -16.78
N LEU A 11 -1.92 2.70 -16.95
CA LEU A 11 -2.62 1.89 -15.95
C LEU A 11 -1.77 1.73 -14.68
N THR A 12 -0.48 1.40 -14.83
CA THR A 12 0.48 1.32 -13.73
C THR A 12 0.60 2.65 -12.98
N ALA A 13 0.66 3.78 -13.71
CA ALA A 13 0.70 5.10 -13.08
C ALA A 13 -0.61 5.44 -12.33
N PHE A 14 -1.76 5.01 -12.84
CA PHE A 14 -3.05 5.19 -12.18
C PHE A 14 -3.09 4.40 -10.86
N PHE A 15 -2.75 3.12 -10.87
CA PHE A 15 -2.71 2.30 -9.65
C PHE A 15 -1.71 2.81 -8.62
N GLY A 16 -0.55 3.32 -9.06
CA GLY A 16 0.40 3.99 -8.15
C GLY A 16 -0.19 5.21 -7.43
N LYS A 17 -1.00 6.03 -8.12
CA LYS A 17 -1.70 7.18 -7.51
C LYS A 17 -2.80 6.73 -6.55
N VAL A 18 -3.57 5.71 -6.92
CA VAL A 18 -4.61 5.13 -6.04
C VAL A 18 -3.96 4.58 -4.76
N ALA A 19 -2.89 3.80 -4.88
CA ALA A 19 -2.14 3.27 -3.74
C ALA A 19 -1.62 4.40 -2.83
N ALA A 20 -1.09 5.50 -3.40
CA ALA A 20 -0.63 6.64 -2.62
C ALA A 20 -1.74 7.30 -1.78
N ILE A 21 -2.96 7.42 -2.34
CA ILE A 21 -4.12 7.94 -1.60
C ILE A 21 -4.54 6.96 -0.49
N LEU A 22 -4.56 5.67 -0.80
CA LEU A 22 -4.90 4.62 0.17
C LEU A 22 -3.92 4.59 1.36
N VAL A 23 -2.62 4.85 1.14
CA VAL A 23 -1.64 4.96 2.24
C VAL A 23 -2.04 6.04 3.24
N VAL A 24 -2.48 7.22 2.76
CA VAL A 24 -2.95 8.30 3.64
C VAL A 24 -4.20 7.86 4.40
N ALA A 25 -5.16 7.23 3.73
CA ALA A 25 -6.37 6.71 4.36
C ALA A 25 -6.05 5.64 5.44
N LEU A 26 -5.16 4.69 5.14
CA LEU A 26 -4.71 3.68 6.09
C LEU A 26 -4.01 4.32 7.30
N THR A 27 -3.16 5.31 7.07
CA THR A 27 -2.45 6.02 8.16
C THR A 27 -3.44 6.68 9.11
N LEU A 28 -4.46 7.37 8.57
CA LEU A 28 -5.51 7.98 9.39
C LEU A 28 -6.32 6.93 10.16
N LEU A 29 -6.62 5.80 9.52
CA LEU A 29 -7.35 4.70 10.14
C LEU A 29 -6.58 4.11 11.33
N ILE A 30 -5.29 3.83 11.14
CA ILE A 30 -4.41 3.30 12.20
C ILE A 30 -4.28 4.30 13.35
N VAL A 31 -4.10 5.59 13.06
CA VAL A 31 -4.02 6.63 14.10
C VAL A 31 -5.32 6.70 14.90
N TYR A 32 -6.48 6.60 14.22
CA TYR A 32 -7.78 6.57 14.86
C TYR A 32 -7.96 5.32 15.74
N ASP A 33 -7.72 4.12 15.21
CA ASP A 33 -7.89 2.86 15.94
C ASP A 33 -6.92 2.78 17.15
N ALA A 34 -5.66 3.18 16.96
CA ALA A 34 -4.69 3.27 18.05
C ALA A 34 -5.12 4.31 19.10
N GLY A 35 -5.61 5.48 18.68
CA GLY A 35 -6.14 6.51 19.58
C GLY A 35 -7.30 6.01 20.43
N MET A 36 -8.28 5.35 19.80
CA MET A 36 -9.41 4.71 20.50
C MET A 36 -8.94 3.66 21.50
N ARG A 37 -7.98 2.83 21.10
CA ARG A 37 -7.46 1.75 21.94
C ARG A 37 -6.71 2.27 23.16
N TYR A 38 -5.82 3.25 22.99
CA TYR A 38 -4.92 3.68 24.06
C TYR A 38 -5.48 4.82 24.93
N LEU A 39 -6.28 5.73 24.35
CA LEU A 39 -6.85 6.86 25.11
C LEU A 39 -8.20 6.49 25.72
N PHE A 40 -9.01 5.69 25.00
CA PHE A 40 -10.38 5.39 25.39
C PHE A 40 -10.60 3.92 25.77
N HIS A 41 -9.54 3.09 25.77
CA HIS A 41 -9.60 1.66 26.08
C HIS A 41 -10.64 0.89 25.24
N SER A 42 -10.90 1.38 24.02
CA SER A 42 -11.90 0.81 23.10
C SER A 42 -11.21 0.39 21.81
N GLY A 43 -11.24 -0.90 21.49
CA GLY A 43 -10.70 -1.46 20.26
C GLY A 43 -11.80 -2.10 19.41
N SER A 44 -11.62 -2.11 18.08
CA SER A 44 -12.54 -2.77 17.14
C SER A 44 -11.80 -3.75 16.25
N VAL A 45 -12.18 -5.02 16.32
CA VAL A 45 -11.65 -6.06 15.41
C VAL A 45 -11.99 -5.73 13.96
N ALA A 46 -13.18 -5.18 13.69
CA ALA A 46 -13.58 -4.80 12.34
C ALA A 46 -12.70 -3.68 11.76
N LEU A 47 -12.23 -2.73 12.59
CA LEU A 47 -11.29 -1.70 12.14
C LEU A 47 -9.91 -2.30 11.84
N GLN A 48 -9.43 -3.22 12.67
CA GLN A 48 -8.20 -3.96 12.38
C GLN A 48 -8.31 -4.77 11.09
N GLU A 49 -9.39 -5.53 10.88
CA GLU A 49 -9.61 -6.25 9.62
C GLU A 49 -9.58 -5.30 8.42
N LEU A 50 -10.21 -4.12 8.53
CA LEU A 50 -10.17 -3.10 7.48
C LEU A 50 -8.74 -2.59 7.20
N GLU A 51 -7.91 -2.41 8.24
CA GLU A 51 -6.50 -2.03 8.07
C GLU A 51 -5.73 -3.07 7.25
N TRP A 52 -5.92 -4.36 7.55
CA TRP A 52 -5.29 -5.46 6.79
C TRP A 52 -5.70 -5.44 5.32
N HIS A 53 -6.99 -5.29 5.04
CA HIS A 53 -7.49 -5.25 3.66
C HIS A 53 -6.98 -4.00 2.91
N LEU A 54 -6.94 -2.83 3.56
CA LEU A 54 -6.38 -1.61 2.97
C LEU A 54 -4.89 -1.77 2.68
N TYR A 55 -4.15 -2.36 3.60
CA TYR A 55 -2.73 -2.65 3.43
C TYR A 55 -2.48 -3.56 2.21
N ASP A 56 -3.22 -4.66 2.10
CA ASP A 56 -3.10 -5.59 0.97
C ASP A 56 -3.42 -4.91 -0.36
N MET A 57 -4.47 -4.09 -0.41
CA MET A 57 -4.79 -3.30 -1.60
C MET A 57 -3.66 -2.34 -1.98
N ILE A 58 -3.08 -1.62 -1.02
CA ILE A 58 -1.93 -0.73 -1.27
C ILE A 58 -0.76 -1.53 -1.86
N PHE A 59 -0.43 -2.67 -1.26
CA PHE A 59 0.67 -3.51 -1.70
C PHE A 59 0.46 -4.01 -3.13
N LEU A 60 -0.68 -4.64 -3.41
CA LEU A 60 -0.99 -5.23 -4.71
C LEU A 60 -1.05 -4.18 -5.83
N LEU A 61 -1.68 -3.03 -5.57
CA LEU A 61 -1.79 -1.95 -6.56
C LEU A 61 -0.44 -1.21 -6.76
N GLY A 62 0.31 -0.99 -5.69
CA GLY A 62 1.58 -0.28 -5.69
C GLY A 62 2.76 -1.09 -6.24
N LEU A 63 2.69 -2.43 -6.19
CA LEU A 63 3.79 -3.31 -6.60
C LEU A 63 4.21 -3.07 -8.06
N SER A 64 3.25 -3.02 -8.98
CA SER A 64 3.53 -2.76 -10.40
C SER A 64 4.20 -1.40 -10.64
N TYR A 65 3.80 -0.38 -9.89
CA TYR A 65 4.35 0.98 -9.99
C TYR A 65 5.79 1.04 -9.47
N THR A 66 6.06 0.42 -8.32
CA THR A 66 7.42 0.38 -7.76
C THR A 66 8.36 -0.47 -8.60
N LEU A 67 7.89 -1.58 -9.16
CA LEU A 67 8.65 -2.43 -10.09
C LEU A 67 9.06 -1.65 -11.34
N LYS A 68 8.13 -0.91 -11.95
CA LYS A 68 8.43 -0.07 -13.13
C LYS A 68 9.53 0.98 -12.87
N HIS A 69 9.67 1.46 -11.63
CA HIS A 69 10.66 2.48 -11.27
C HIS A 69 11.92 1.89 -10.61
N ASP A 70 12.08 0.56 -10.60
CA ASP A 70 13.16 -0.13 -9.86
C ASP A 70 13.26 0.27 -8.38
N LYS A 71 12.11 0.61 -7.78
CA LYS A 71 11.97 0.99 -6.35
C LYS A 71 11.21 -0.05 -5.54
N HIS A 72 11.07 -1.27 -6.04
CA HIS A 72 10.50 -2.36 -5.26
C HIS A 72 11.48 -2.68 -4.11
N VAL A 73 10.96 -2.88 -2.91
CA VAL A 73 11.78 -3.25 -1.75
C VAL A 73 12.27 -4.67 -1.97
N ARG A 74 13.57 -4.85 -2.19
CA ARG A 74 14.22 -6.15 -2.23
C ARG A 74 14.63 -6.53 -0.80
N VAL A 75 14.05 -7.59 -0.27
CA VAL A 75 14.43 -8.15 1.03
C VAL A 75 15.45 -9.25 0.78
N ASP A 76 16.63 -8.86 0.32
CA ASP A 76 17.75 -9.78 0.09
C ASP A 76 18.47 -10.02 1.43
N ILE A 77 18.06 -11.06 2.18
CA ILE A 77 18.59 -11.37 3.53
C ILE A 77 20.00 -12.00 3.46
N PHE A 78 20.29 -12.72 2.38
CA PHE A 78 21.60 -13.36 2.16
C PHE A 78 22.40 -12.56 1.14
N TYR A 79 23.02 -11.47 1.56
CA TYR A 79 24.17 -10.96 0.82
C TYR A 79 25.32 -11.94 1.01
N ALA A 80 25.80 -12.46 -0.11
CA ALA A 80 26.96 -13.34 -0.18
C ALA A 80 28.09 -12.88 0.75
N LYS A 81 28.65 -13.83 1.48
CA LYS A 81 30.09 -13.83 1.76
C LYS A 81 30.74 -14.83 0.83
#